data_AF-A0A0N7KQR8-F1
#
_entry.id   AF-A0A0N7KQR8-F1
#
_cell.length_a   1.000
_cell.length_b   1.000
_cell.length_c   1.000
_cell.angle_alpha   90.00
_cell.angle_beta   90.00
_cell.angle_gamma   90.00
#
_symmetry.space_group_name_H-M   'P 1'
#
loop_
_entity.id
_entity.type
_entity.pdbx_description
1 polymer ?
#
loop_
_entity_poly.entity_id
_entity_poly.type
_entity_poly.pdbx_seq_one_letter_code
_entity_poly.pdbx_strand_id
1 'polypeptide(L)'
;MDEVPGDARLGGIRQAVLLLERARPSTPPQTQADAKETCPNGVSEEQGIKKPVDRQIRVFFSVAASSVAENDLPDSFYSLSNEEIRNEAKMRRERLEQSRLLIPKSYKEKQALAARQKYKQALIRIQFPDGVILQGVFLPAEPISSLYEFVASSLKQPSLEFDLICPAGPRTRVIPPFPKPGEQARTLRDEDLVPSARLTFKPKETDSVVFTGLLDELLETSEPFTSASS
;
A
#
# COMPACT_ATOMS: atom_id res chain seq x y z
N MET A 1 1.25 51.78 15.39
CA MET A 1 1.41 52.16 13.97
C MET A 1 0.98 50.94 13.17
N ASP A 2 -0.13 51.05 12.45
CA ASP A 2 -0.60 49.98 11.58
C ASP A 2 0.41 49.80 10.43
N GLU A 3 1.21 48.74 10.52
CA GLU A 3 2.12 48.33 9.45
C GLU A 3 1.30 47.95 8.23
N VAL A 4 1.14 48.89 7.31
CA VAL A 4 0.53 48.68 5.99
C VAL A 4 1.33 47.57 5.30
N PRO A 5 0.73 46.40 4.98
CA PRO A 5 1.44 45.28 4.39
C PRO A 5 2.07 45.71 3.06
N GLY A 6 3.40 45.73 3.01
CA GLY A 6 4.17 46.21 1.85
C GLY A 6 3.70 45.59 0.53
N ASP A 7 3.62 46.43 -0.50
CA ASP A 7 3.04 46.17 -1.84
C ASP A 7 3.43 44.83 -2.47
N ALA A 8 4.61 44.30 -2.15
CA ALA A 8 5.07 42.99 -2.63
C ALA A 8 4.11 41.84 -2.24
N ARG A 9 3.49 41.89 -1.05
CA ARG A 9 2.52 40.88 -0.60
C ARG A 9 1.18 41.02 -1.33
N LEU A 10 0.77 42.24 -1.66
CA LEU A 10 -0.46 42.51 -2.41
C LEU A 10 -0.33 42.12 -3.89
N GLY A 11 0.87 42.20 -4.47
CA GLY A 11 1.13 41.80 -5.86
C GLY A 11 0.77 40.34 -6.13
N GLY A 12 1.17 39.42 -5.25
CA GLY A 12 0.86 37.99 -5.39
C GLY A 12 -0.64 37.68 -5.31
N ILE A 13 -1.37 38.39 -4.43
CA ILE A 13 -2.82 38.21 -4.27
C ILE A 13 -3.56 38.66 -5.54
N ARG A 14 -3.20 39.80 -6.13
CA ARG A 14 -3.81 40.30 -7.37
C ARG A 14 -3.61 39.32 -8.53
N GLN A 15 -2.42 38.73 -8.63
CA GLN A 15 -2.11 37.76 -9.68
C GLN A 15 -2.95 36.47 -9.55
N ALA A 16 -3.16 35.99 -8.32
CA ALA A 16 -4.01 34.83 -8.04
C ALA A 16 -5.50 35.09 -8.36
N VAL A 17 -6.02 36.28 -8.02
CA VAL A 17 -7.41 36.67 -8.33
C VAL A 17 -7.63 36.71 -9.85
N LEU A 18 -6.70 37.30 -10.61
CA LEU A 18 -6.76 37.34 -12.08
C LEU A 18 -6.81 35.95 -12.73
N LEU A 19 -6.03 34.98 -12.22
CA LEU A 19 -6.04 33.61 -12.72
C LEU A 19 -7.36 32.89 -12.43
N LEU A 20 -7.97 33.14 -11.26
CA LEU A 20 -9.26 32.57 -10.88
C LEU A 20 -10.42 33.15 -11.71
N GLU A 21 -10.40 34.45 -12.00
CA GLU A 21 -11.42 35.08 -12.85
C GLU A 21 -11.35 34.56 -14.29
N ARG A 22 -10.14 34.34 -14.82
CA ARG A 22 -9.94 33.79 -16.17
C ARG A 22 -10.37 32.32 -16.30
N ALA A 23 -10.41 31.60 -15.18
CA ALA A 23 -10.81 30.19 -15.13
C ALA A 23 -12.32 29.99 -14.95
N ARG A 24 -13.13 31.06 -14.83
CA ARG A 24 -14.59 30.93 -14.85
C ARG A 24 -15.08 30.79 -16.29
N PRO A 25 -15.63 29.64 -16.70
CA PRO A 25 -16.33 29.53 -17.97
C PRO A 25 -17.64 30.33 -17.83
N SER A 26 -17.67 31.50 -18.46
CA SER A 26 -18.86 32.30 -18.60
C SER A 26 -19.91 31.54 -19.42
N THR A 27 -21.02 31.25 -18.74
CA THR A 27 -22.39 31.15 -19.26
C THR A 27 -22.71 30.01 -20.24
N PRO A 28 -23.57 29.05 -19.83
CA PRO A 28 -24.09 28.00 -20.70
C PRO A 28 -24.93 28.56 -21.87
N PRO A 29 -24.75 28.04 -23.10
CA PRO A 29 -25.72 28.22 -24.16
C PRO A 29 -27.02 27.53 -23.78
N GLN A 30 -28.13 28.22 -23.99
CA GLN A 30 -29.47 27.75 -23.74
C GLN A 30 -29.82 26.57 -24.65
N THR A 31 -30.29 25.51 -24.01
CA THR A 31 -31.16 24.42 -24.44
C THR A 31 -31.75 24.53 -25.86
N GLN A 32 -31.29 23.67 -26.78
CA GLN A 32 -32.15 23.10 -27.81
C GLN A 32 -32.20 21.59 -27.62
N ALA A 33 -33.41 21.12 -27.31
CA ALA A 33 -33.74 19.74 -27.09
C ALA A 33 -33.88 19.05 -28.44
N ASP A 34 -32.91 18.21 -28.79
CA ASP A 34 -33.11 17.16 -29.78
C ASP A 34 -33.00 15.81 -29.07
N ALA A 35 -34.15 15.20 -28.90
CA ALA A 35 -34.30 13.84 -28.39
C ALA A 35 -33.94 12.87 -29.52
N LYS A 36 -32.84 12.13 -29.38
CA LYS A 36 -32.65 10.89 -30.14
C LYS A 36 -31.67 9.94 -29.46
N GLU A 37 -32.14 8.71 -29.35
CA GLU A 37 -31.39 7.45 -29.28
C GLU A 37 -30.57 7.20 -28.00
N THR A 38 -31.11 6.39 -27.08
CA THR A 38 -31.00 4.93 -27.07
C THR A 38 -29.83 4.48 -26.18
N CYS A 39 -30.21 3.86 -25.06
CA CYS A 39 -29.38 3.04 -24.17
C CYS A 39 -28.72 1.88 -24.95
N PRO A 40 -27.58 1.30 -24.51
CA PRO A 40 -27.38 1.02 -23.09
C PRO A 40 -25.97 1.15 -22.53
N ASN A 41 -25.97 1.24 -21.21
CA ASN A 41 -24.88 0.93 -20.30
C ASN A 41 -24.00 -0.20 -20.86
N GLY A 42 -22.79 0.15 -21.27
CA GLY A 42 -21.70 -0.80 -21.40
C GLY A 42 -21.36 -1.32 -20.01
N VAL A 43 -22.11 -2.32 -19.55
CA VAL A 43 -21.65 -3.23 -18.53
C VAL A 43 -20.41 -3.89 -19.12
N SER A 44 -19.24 -3.38 -18.77
CA SER A 44 -18.02 -4.15 -18.91
C SER A 44 -18.10 -5.24 -17.84
N GLU A 45 -18.89 -6.26 -18.16
CA GLU A 45 -18.79 -7.59 -17.59
C GLU A 45 -17.41 -8.10 -18.00
N GLU A 46 -16.37 -7.59 -17.35
CA GLU A 46 -15.07 -8.24 -17.39
C GLU A 46 -15.19 -9.51 -16.56
N GLN A 47 -15.84 -10.52 -17.15
CA GLN A 47 -15.63 -11.93 -16.89
C GLN A 47 -14.19 -12.25 -17.31
N GLY A 48 -13.24 -11.58 -16.65
CA GLY A 48 -11.83 -11.67 -16.91
C GLY A 48 -11.39 -13.04 -16.44
N ILE A 49 -11.37 -13.97 -17.39
CA ILE A 49 -10.56 -15.19 -17.40
C ILE A 49 -9.38 -14.96 -16.47
N LYS A 50 -9.36 -15.66 -15.32
CA LYS A 50 -8.29 -15.60 -14.32
C LYS A 50 -7.00 -16.01 -15.02
N LYS A 51 -6.34 -15.08 -15.72
CA LYS A 51 -5.04 -15.32 -16.31
C LYS A 51 -4.14 -15.75 -15.16
N PRO A 52 -3.34 -16.81 -15.30
CA PRO A 52 -2.36 -17.15 -14.28
C PRO A 52 -1.41 -15.96 -14.17
N VAL A 53 -1.63 -15.14 -13.13
CA VAL A 53 -0.72 -14.04 -12.81
C VAL A 53 0.52 -14.71 -12.25
N ASP A 54 1.65 -14.52 -12.89
CA ASP A 54 2.93 -14.93 -12.31
C ASP A 54 3.12 -14.17 -11.00
N ARG A 55 3.05 -14.92 -9.88
CA ARG A 55 3.12 -14.39 -8.53
C ARG A 55 4.56 -14.23 -8.04
N GLN A 56 5.56 -14.62 -8.84
CA GLN A 56 6.96 -14.67 -8.42
C GLN A 56 7.11 -15.28 -7.02
N ILE A 57 6.58 -16.49 -6.86
CA ILE A 57 6.50 -17.17 -5.57
C ILE A 57 7.91 -17.40 -5.04
N ARG A 58 8.15 -17.03 -3.79
CA ARG A 58 9.41 -17.35 -3.08
C ARG A 58 9.09 -17.85 -1.69
N VAL A 59 9.84 -18.84 -1.22
CA VAL A 59 9.71 -19.38 0.12
C VAL A 59 10.99 -19.12 0.88
N PHE A 60 10.87 -18.65 2.11
CA PHE A 60 11.99 -18.40 3.00
C PHE A 60 11.84 -19.13 4.31
N PHE A 61 12.98 -19.54 4.89
CA PHE A 61 13.04 -20.08 6.25
C PHE A 61 13.66 -19.06 7.20
N SER A 62 13.09 -18.91 8.41
CA SER A 62 13.74 -18.16 9.46
C SER A 62 15.02 -18.86 9.88
N VAL A 63 16.18 -18.27 9.56
CA VAL A 63 17.44 -18.73 10.13
C VAL A 63 17.47 -18.32 11.61
N ALA A 64 17.96 -19.22 12.47
CA ALA A 64 18.10 -18.95 13.89
C ALA A 64 18.84 -17.63 14.10
N ALA A 65 18.38 -16.82 15.05
CA ALA A 65 18.84 -15.46 15.30
C ALA A 65 20.37 -15.33 15.52
N SER A 66 21.10 -16.44 15.72
CA SER A 66 22.56 -16.45 15.79
C SER A 66 23.25 -15.97 14.51
N SER A 67 22.58 -15.95 13.36
CA SER A 67 23.13 -15.35 12.13
C SER A 67 22.73 -13.89 11.92
N VAL A 68 21.99 -13.28 12.87
CA VAL A 68 21.82 -11.83 12.89
C VAL A 68 23.21 -11.30 13.14
N ALA A 69 23.86 -10.81 12.07
CA ALA A 69 25.18 -10.20 12.15
C ALA A 69 25.18 -9.32 13.40
N GLU A 70 26.03 -9.67 14.37
CA GLU A 70 26.38 -8.74 15.43
C GLU A 70 26.87 -7.51 14.68
N ASN A 71 26.03 -6.48 14.62
CA ASN A 71 26.33 -5.27 13.90
C ASN A 71 27.36 -4.54 14.76
N ASP A 72 28.61 -4.99 14.69
CA ASP A 72 29.75 -4.37 15.36
C ASP A 72 30.08 -3.08 14.60
N LEU A 73 29.23 -2.09 14.85
CA LEU A 73 29.26 -0.81 14.18
C LEU A 73 30.20 0.11 14.98
N PRO A 74 31.18 0.77 14.32
CA PRO A 74 32.14 1.60 15.03
C PRO A 74 31.44 2.79 15.70
N ASP A 75 31.98 3.25 16.84
CA ASP A 75 31.41 4.36 17.62
C ASP A 75 31.30 5.68 16.81
N SER A 76 32.18 5.85 15.81
CA SER A 76 32.13 6.97 14.87
C SER A 76 30.84 7.04 14.05
N PHE A 77 30.12 5.93 13.88
CA PHE A 77 28.82 5.92 13.19
C PHE A 77 27.74 6.68 13.97
N TYR A 78 27.78 6.63 15.30
CA TYR A 78 26.82 7.34 16.16
C TYR A 78 27.18 8.81 16.37
N SER A 79 28.37 9.22 15.91
CA SER A 79 28.83 10.60 15.91
C SER A 79 28.40 11.31 14.63
N LEU A 80 27.70 12.43 14.76
CA LEU A 80 27.25 13.20 13.59
C LEU A 80 28.44 13.77 12.81
N SER A 81 28.47 13.46 11.52
CA SER A 81 29.40 14.08 10.58
C SER A 81 29.03 15.54 10.30
N ASN A 82 30.03 16.36 9.95
CA ASN A 82 29.82 17.76 9.59
C ASN A 82 28.81 17.93 8.43
N GLU A 83 28.75 16.96 7.51
CA GLU A 83 27.78 16.95 6.41
C GLU A 83 26.35 16.70 6.89
N GLU A 84 26.17 15.78 7.82
CA GLU A 84 24.88 15.46 8.43
C GLU A 84 24.34 16.66 9.21
N ILE A 85 25.20 17.35 9.98
CA ILE A 85 24.84 18.57 10.71
C ILE A 85 24.37 19.66 9.74
N ARG A 86 25.09 19.87 8.63
CA ARG A 86 24.71 20.87 7.61
C ARG A 86 23.38 20.51 6.94
N ASN A 87 23.19 19.23 6.61
CA ASN A 87 21.95 18.73 6.01
C ASN A 87 20.77 18.87 6.98
N GLU A 88 20.97 18.60 8.26
CA GLU A 88 19.95 18.76 9.29
C GLU A 88 19.55 20.24 9.45
N ALA A 89 20.52 21.15 9.50
CA ALA A 89 20.26 22.59 9.56
C ALA A 89 19.47 23.08 8.33
N LYS A 90 19.83 22.61 7.13
CA LYS A 90 19.11 22.90 5.89
C LYS A 90 17.67 22.39 5.94
N MET A 91 17.46 21.14 6.32
CA MET A 91 16.12 20.54 6.43
C MET A 91 15.24 21.26 7.46
N ARG A 92 15.81 21.68 8.60
CA ARG A 92 15.09 22.49 9.60
C ARG A 92 14.63 23.83 9.02
N ARG A 93 15.50 24.54 8.30
CA ARG A 93 15.17 25.81 7.64
C ARG A 93 14.04 25.63 6.61
N GLU A 94 14.15 24.63 5.75
CA GLU A 94 13.12 24.29 4.76
C GLU A 94 11.78 23.96 5.44
N ARG A 95 11.80 23.16 6.52
CA ARG A 95 10.58 22.82 7.28
C ARG A 95 9.91 24.07 7.87
N LEU A 96 10.68 25.01 8.41
CA LEU A 96 10.15 26.27 8.92
C LEU A 96 9.52 27.11 7.80
N GLU A 97 10.17 27.21 6.65
CA GLU A 97 9.65 27.90 5.48
C GLU A 97 8.35 27.25 4.96
N GLN A 98 8.29 25.92 4.88
CA GLN A 98 7.08 25.18 4.49
C GLN A 98 5.94 25.32 5.51
N SER A 99 6.26 25.34 6.81
CA SER A 99 5.25 25.49 7.87
C SER A 99 4.59 26.88 7.88
N ARG A 100 5.25 27.90 7.30
CA ARG A 100 4.68 29.25 7.12
C ARG A 100 3.64 29.30 6.01
N LEU A 101 3.61 28.30 5.12
CA LEU A 101 2.64 28.23 4.03
C LEU A 101 1.35 27.55 4.51
N LEU A 102 0.22 28.22 4.28
CA LEU A 102 -1.09 27.61 4.48
C LEU A 102 -1.38 26.65 3.32
N ILE A 103 -1.16 25.35 3.56
CA ILE A 103 -1.42 24.31 2.57
C ILE A 103 -2.91 23.91 2.60
N PRO A 104 -3.65 24.06 1.49
CA PRO A 104 -5.06 23.65 1.42
C PRO A 104 -5.25 22.16 1.72
N LYS A 105 -6.36 21.80 2.37
CA LYS A 105 -6.72 20.40 2.64
C LYS A 105 -6.81 19.58 1.35
N SER A 106 -7.39 20.15 0.29
CA SER A 106 -7.51 19.52 -1.04
C SER A 106 -6.16 19.19 -1.67
N TYR A 107 -5.14 20.02 -1.45
CA TYR A 107 -3.78 19.75 -1.92
C TYR A 107 -3.16 18.53 -1.22
N LYS A 108 -3.30 18.46 0.11
CA LYS A 108 -2.82 17.31 0.91
C LYS A 108 -3.51 16.00 0.53
N GLU A 109 -4.83 16.05 0.35
CA GLU A 109 -5.63 14.90 -0.06
C GLU A 109 -5.22 14.39 -1.45
N LYS A 110 -5.02 15.30 -2.42
CA LYS A 110 -4.52 14.94 -3.76
C LYS A 110 -3.13 14.31 -3.70
N GLN A 111 -2.23 14.85 -2.87
CA GLN A 111 -0.90 14.28 -2.69
C GLN A 111 -0.95 12.89 -2.05
N ALA A 112 -1.79 12.69 -1.03
CA ALA A 112 -1.99 11.40 -0.39
C ALA A 112 -2.55 10.36 -1.37
N LEU A 113 -3.53 10.74 -2.19
CA LEU A 113 -4.09 9.86 -3.23
C LEU A 113 -3.02 9.47 -4.28
N ALA A 114 -2.23 10.45 -4.74
CA ALA A 114 -1.14 10.19 -5.68
C ALA A 114 -0.07 9.26 -5.09
N ALA A 115 0.26 9.42 -3.81
CA ALA A 115 1.21 8.55 -3.12
C ALA A 115 0.71 7.10 -3.03
N ARG A 116 -0.58 6.89 -2.78
CA ARG A 116 -1.21 5.55 -2.77
C ARG A 116 -1.21 4.90 -4.16
N GLN A 117 -1.38 5.70 -5.21
CA GLN A 117 -1.39 5.23 -6.61
C GLN A 117 0.02 5.02 -7.21
N LYS A 118 1.08 5.44 -6.51
CA LYS A 118 2.47 5.33 -6.99
C LYS A 118 2.89 3.88 -7.20
N TYR A 119 2.42 2.97 -6.37
CA TYR A 119 2.84 1.58 -6.38
C TYR A 119 1.96 0.76 -7.33
N LYS A 120 2.60 0.08 -8.28
CA LYS A 120 1.93 -0.79 -9.28
C LYS A 120 1.84 -2.24 -8.85
N GLN A 121 2.59 -2.62 -7.81
CA GLN A 121 2.68 -3.97 -7.28
C GLN A 121 2.71 -3.90 -5.74
N ALA A 122 2.30 -5.00 -5.12
CA ALA A 122 2.23 -5.22 -3.70
C ALA A 122 2.93 -6.53 -3.36
N LEU A 123 3.92 -6.48 -2.48
CA LEU A 123 4.66 -7.65 -2.03
C LEU A 123 4.05 -8.16 -0.71
N ILE A 124 3.45 -9.35 -0.74
CA ILE A 124 2.84 -9.95 0.44
C ILE A 124 3.72 -11.09 0.95
N ARG A 125 4.07 -11.04 2.24
CA ARG A 125 4.82 -12.09 2.94
C ARG A 125 3.91 -12.71 4.00
N ILE A 126 3.58 -13.99 3.88
CA ILE A 126 2.80 -14.73 4.86
C ILE A 126 3.75 -15.58 5.71
N GLN A 127 3.76 -15.33 7.02
CA GLN A 127 4.50 -16.14 7.99
C GLN A 127 3.60 -17.26 8.53
N PHE A 128 4.10 -18.48 8.43
CA PHE A 128 3.46 -19.69 8.94
C PHE A 128 3.93 -20.05 10.36
N PRO A 129 3.15 -20.87 11.10
CA PRO A 129 3.50 -21.32 12.45
C PRO A 129 4.80 -22.13 12.56
N ASP A 130 5.22 -22.77 11.47
CA ASP A 130 6.49 -23.52 11.32
C ASP A 130 7.73 -22.61 11.16
N GLY A 131 7.54 -21.29 11.08
CA GLY A 131 8.61 -20.32 10.83
C GLY A 131 8.91 -20.08 9.36
N VAL A 132 8.17 -20.71 8.45
CA VAL A 132 8.29 -20.51 7.00
C VAL A 132 7.61 -19.20 6.59
N ILE A 133 8.17 -18.51 5.61
CA ILE A 133 7.64 -17.28 5.05
C ILE A 133 7.39 -17.50 3.55
N LEU A 134 6.12 -17.49 3.15
CA LEU A 134 5.73 -17.50 1.74
C LEU A 134 5.61 -16.06 1.24
N GLN A 135 6.26 -15.75 0.13
CA GLN A 135 6.18 -14.46 -0.53
C GLN A 135 5.48 -14.59 -1.87
N GLY A 136 4.58 -13.64 -2.15
CA GLY A 136 3.93 -13.49 -3.45
C GLY A 136 3.78 -12.02 -3.84
N VAL A 137 3.84 -11.76 -5.14
CA VAL A 137 3.61 -10.45 -5.74
C VAL A 137 2.19 -10.35 -6.28
N PHE A 138 1.52 -9.25 -5.93
CA PHE A 138 0.14 -8.96 -6.28
C PHE A 138 0.01 -7.56 -6.88
N LEU A 139 -1.07 -7.32 -7.60
CA LEU A 139 -1.45 -5.97 -8.03
C LEU A 139 -2.27 -5.28 -6.93
N PRO A 140 -2.13 -3.96 -6.72
CA PRO A 140 -2.87 -3.20 -5.71
C PRO A 140 -4.39 -3.33 -5.81
N ALA A 141 -4.91 -3.47 -7.03
CA ALA A 141 -6.34 -3.55 -7.32
C ALA A 141 -6.90 -4.99 -7.21
N GLU A 142 -6.08 -5.97 -6.84
CA GLU A 142 -6.55 -7.34 -6.71
C GLU A 142 -7.43 -7.53 -5.48
N PRO A 143 -8.45 -8.40 -5.59
CA PRO A 143 -9.30 -8.73 -4.46
C PRO A 143 -8.54 -9.59 -3.44
N ILE A 144 -8.89 -9.42 -2.17
CA ILE A 144 -8.37 -10.24 -1.07
C ILE A 144 -8.65 -11.73 -1.29
N SER A 145 -9.76 -12.08 -1.95
CA SER A 145 -10.07 -13.46 -2.28
C SER A 145 -8.95 -14.13 -3.07
N SER A 146 -8.27 -13.42 -3.99
CA SER A 146 -7.13 -13.98 -4.73
C SER A 146 -5.92 -14.25 -3.83
N LEU A 147 -5.73 -13.47 -2.76
CA LEU A 147 -4.69 -13.72 -1.76
C LEU A 147 -5.00 -14.99 -0.95
N TYR A 148 -6.26 -15.18 -0.56
CA TYR A 148 -6.71 -16.39 0.12
C TYR A 148 -6.61 -17.63 -0.78
N GLU A 149 -7.05 -17.54 -2.04
CA GLU A 149 -6.89 -18.60 -3.03
C GLU A 149 -5.42 -18.98 -3.21
N PHE A 150 -4.52 -17.99 -3.30
CA PHE A 150 -3.07 -18.20 -3.42
C PHE A 150 -2.47 -18.92 -2.21
N VAL A 151 -2.83 -18.51 -1.01
CA VAL A 151 -2.35 -19.16 0.22
C VAL A 151 -2.90 -20.58 0.29
N ALA A 152 -4.19 -20.78 0.04
CA ALA A 152 -4.82 -22.09 0.04
C ALA A 152 -4.19 -23.04 -0.98
N SER A 153 -3.90 -22.57 -2.20
CA SER A 153 -3.25 -23.38 -3.23
C SER A 153 -1.79 -23.72 -2.93
N SER A 154 -1.15 -22.98 -2.02
CA SER A 154 0.25 -23.22 -1.62
C SER A 154 0.37 -24.19 -0.44
N LEU A 155 -0.74 -24.49 0.24
CA LEU A 155 -0.81 -25.44 1.35
C LEU A 155 -0.90 -26.88 0.84
N LYS A 156 -0.32 -27.84 1.56
CA LYS A 156 -0.54 -29.27 1.28
C LYS A 156 -2.02 -29.68 1.38
N GLN A 157 -2.75 -29.03 2.28
CA GLN A 157 -4.18 -29.24 2.52
C GLN A 157 -4.95 -27.95 2.19
N PRO A 158 -5.43 -27.78 0.95
CA PRO A 158 -6.15 -26.56 0.54
C PRO A 158 -7.53 -26.41 1.19
N SER A 159 -8.06 -27.48 1.80
CA SER A 159 -9.32 -27.48 2.55
C SER A 159 -9.20 -26.91 3.98
N LEU A 160 -7.98 -26.63 4.45
CA LEU A 160 -7.76 -26.05 5.77
C LEU A 160 -8.32 -24.63 5.82
N GLU A 161 -9.18 -24.36 6.79
CA GLU A 161 -9.63 -23.00 7.07
C GLU A 161 -8.52 -22.23 7.80
N PHE A 162 -8.33 -20.96 7.42
CA PHE A 162 -7.33 -20.11 8.05
C PHE A 162 -7.72 -18.64 8.02
N ASP A 163 -7.16 -17.89 8.96
CA ASP A 163 -7.26 -16.44 9.02
C ASP A 163 -5.89 -15.82 8.70
N LEU A 164 -5.87 -14.76 7.89
CA LEU A 164 -4.70 -13.94 7.66
C LEU A 164 -4.74 -12.73 8.58
N ILE A 165 -3.75 -12.63 9.45
CA ILE A 165 -3.65 -11.58 10.45
C ILE A 165 -2.64 -10.55 9.97
N CYS A 166 -3.03 -9.27 9.98
CA CYS A 166 -2.13 -8.16 9.71
C CYS A 166 -1.61 -7.59 11.04
N PRO A 167 -0.32 -7.82 11.40
CA PRO A 167 0.33 -7.19 12.55
C PRO A 167 0.71 -5.72 12.30
N ALA A 168 0.59 -5.22 11.07
CA ALA A 168 0.98 -3.86 10.73
C ALA A 168 0.01 -2.83 11.34
N GLY A 169 0.34 -2.33 12.52
CA GLY A 169 -0.40 -1.26 13.20
C GLY A 169 -0.43 -1.40 14.73
N PRO A 170 -1.08 -0.47 15.44
CA PRO A 170 -1.23 -0.54 16.90
C PRO A 170 -2.16 -1.69 17.35
N ARG A 171 -2.97 -2.23 16.43
CA ARG A 171 -3.89 -3.32 16.70
C ARG A 171 -3.80 -4.35 15.59
N THR A 172 -3.55 -5.58 15.99
CA THR A 172 -3.63 -6.76 15.14
C THR A 172 -5.07 -6.94 14.65
N ARG A 173 -5.26 -7.00 13.33
CA ARG A 173 -6.58 -7.22 12.70
C ARG A 173 -6.57 -8.45 11.81
N VAL A 174 -7.69 -9.18 11.80
CA VAL A 174 -7.93 -10.26 10.85
C VAL A 174 -8.45 -9.65 9.55
N ILE A 175 -7.84 -10.02 8.43
CA ILE A 175 -8.32 -9.65 7.11
C ILE A 175 -9.50 -10.58 6.80
N PRO A 176 -10.70 -10.07 6.47
CA PRO A 176 -11.82 -10.93 6.10
C PRO A 176 -11.61 -11.49 4.68
N PRO A 177 -11.82 -12.80 4.43
CA PRO A 177 -11.65 -13.40 3.11
C PRO A 177 -12.74 -12.95 2.12
N PHE A 178 -13.95 -12.76 2.62
CA PHE A 178 -15.13 -12.41 1.83
C PHE A 178 -15.66 -11.02 2.23
N PRO A 179 -16.22 -10.25 1.27
CA PRO A 179 -16.90 -9.02 1.60
C PRO A 179 -18.12 -9.30 2.48
N LYS A 180 -18.48 -8.33 3.32
CA LYS A 180 -19.74 -8.42 4.06
C LYS A 180 -20.92 -8.40 3.07
N PRO A 181 -22.07 -9.01 3.40
CA PRO A 181 -23.26 -8.95 2.55
C PRO A 181 -23.59 -7.49 2.19
N GLY A 182 -23.59 -7.18 0.89
CA GLY A 182 -23.86 -5.83 0.35
C GLY A 182 -22.64 -4.92 0.17
N GLU A 183 -21.45 -5.31 0.63
CA GLU A 183 -20.20 -4.58 0.35
C GLU A 183 -19.52 -5.10 -0.92
N GLN A 184 -18.77 -4.23 -1.60
CA GLN A 184 -17.92 -4.61 -2.73
C GLN A 184 -16.74 -5.47 -2.27
N ALA A 185 -16.22 -6.33 -3.15
CA ALA A 185 -14.98 -7.06 -2.92
C ALA A 185 -13.84 -6.09 -2.55
N ARG A 186 -13.26 -6.29 -1.37
CA ARG A 186 -12.17 -5.45 -0.87
C ARG A 186 -10.87 -5.79 -1.59
N THR A 187 -10.11 -4.78 -1.96
CA THR A 187 -8.82 -4.95 -2.62
C THR A 187 -7.66 -4.85 -1.63
N LEU A 188 -6.47 -5.30 -2.05
CA LEU A 188 -5.24 -5.17 -1.25
C LEU A 188 -4.91 -3.71 -0.93
N ARG A 189 -5.24 -2.78 -1.85
CA ARG A 189 -5.11 -1.34 -1.60
C ARG A 189 -6.08 -0.83 -0.55
N ASP A 190 -7.31 -1.33 -0.52
CA ASP A 190 -8.33 -0.88 0.45
C ASP A 190 -8.02 -1.37 1.87
N GLU A 191 -7.33 -2.51 2.00
CA GLU A 191 -6.83 -3.00 3.29
C GLU A 191 -5.43 -2.46 3.65
N ASP A 192 -4.90 -1.47 2.92
CA ASP A 192 -3.58 -0.85 3.15
C ASP A 192 -2.40 -1.87 3.17
N LEU A 193 -2.46 -2.90 2.32
CA LEU A 193 -1.40 -3.92 2.19
C LEU A 193 -0.32 -3.57 1.16
N VAL A 194 -0.44 -2.39 0.54
CA VAL A 194 0.41 -1.87 -0.53
C VAL A 194 1.33 -0.79 0.05
N PRO A 195 2.65 -0.77 -0.25
CA PRO A 195 3.38 -1.58 -1.24
C PRO A 195 3.84 -2.95 -0.76
N SER A 196 3.85 -3.18 0.55
CA SER A 196 4.28 -4.45 1.11
C SER A 196 3.61 -4.70 2.45
N ALA A 197 3.24 -5.95 2.70
CA ALA A 197 2.68 -6.35 3.99
C ALA A 197 3.24 -7.71 4.43
N ARG A 198 3.54 -7.81 5.72
CA ARG A 198 3.80 -9.09 6.39
C ARG A 198 2.54 -9.51 7.12
N LEU A 199 2.01 -10.67 6.78
CA LEU A 199 0.83 -11.28 7.37
C LEU A 199 1.25 -12.50 8.19
N THR A 200 0.46 -12.82 9.20
CA THR A 200 0.63 -14.01 10.03
C THR A 200 -0.52 -14.96 9.72
N PHE A 201 -0.17 -16.19 9.35
CA PHE A 201 -1.12 -17.26 9.10
C PHE A 201 -1.58 -17.87 10.41
N LYS A 202 -2.89 -17.89 10.64
CA LYS A 202 -3.51 -18.56 11.78
C LYS A 202 -4.41 -19.70 11.28
N PRO A 203 -4.00 -20.97 11.44
CA PRO A 203 -4.84 -22.09 11.08
C PRO A 203 -6.06 -22.20 12.00
N LYS A 204 -7.20 -22.60 11.43
CA LYS A 204 -8.40 -23.03 12.15
C LYS A 204 -8.53 -24.54 11.98
N GLU A 205 -7.80 -25.25 12.82
CA GLU A 205 -7.77 -26.72 12.77
C GLU A 205 -9.13 -27.28 13.21
N THR A 206 -9.55 -28.33 12.51
CA THR A 206 -10.76 -29.11 12.80
C THR A 206 -10.32 -30.55 13.01
N ASP A 207 -11.13 -31.39 13.67
CA ASP A 207 -10.80 -32.79 13.99
C ASP A 207 -10.27 -33.61 12.80
N SER A 208 -10.72 -33.29 11.58
CA SER A 208 -10.30 -33.96 10.33
C SER A 208 -9.16 -33.27 9.58
N VAL A 209 -8.89 -31.97 9.84
CA VAL A 209 -7.97 -31.16 9.02
C VAL A 209 -7.06 -30.32 9.92
N VAL A 210 -5.77 -30.66 9.89
CA VAL A 210 -4.72 -30.01 10.68
C VAL A 210 -3.71 -29.32 9.76
N PHE A 211 -2.96 -28.36 10.31
CA PHE A 211 -1.89 -27.69 9.56
C PHE A 211 -0.73 -28.66 9.30
N THR A 212 -0.38 -28.84 8.03
CA THR A 212 0.68 -29.77 7.58
C THR A 212 1.84 -29.05 6.87
N GLY A 213 1.80 -27.72 6.79
CA GLY A 213 2.80 -26.91 6.08
C GLY A 213 2.47 -26.63 4.61
N LEU A 214 3.46 -26.03 3.94
CA LEU A 214 3.43 -25.71 2.51
C LEU A 214 3.72 -26.95 1.64
N LEU A 215 3.32 -26.90 0.36
CA LEU A 215 3.62 -27.92 -0.63
C LEU A 215 5.13 -28.20 -0.75
N ASP A 216 5.49 -29.47 -0.92
CA ASP A 216 6.90 -29.89 -0.97
C ASP A 216 7.65 -29.25 -2.15
N GLU A 217 7.00 -29.09 -3.31
CA GLU A 217 7.55 -28.40 -4.48
C GLU A 217 7.99 -26.95 -4.17
N LEU A 218 7.24 -26.26 -3.32
CA LEU A 218 7.56 -24.90 -2.90
C LEU A 218 8.69 -24.88 -1.86
N LEU A 219 8.80 -25.91 -1.03
CA LEU A 219 9.87 -26.04 -0.04
C LEU A 219 11.21 -26.39 -0.70
N GLU A 220 11.22 -27.13 -1.80
CA GLU A 220 12.43 -27.43 -2.58
C GLU A 220 13.08 -26.16 -3.17
N THR A 221 12.28 -25.14 -3.47
CA THR A 221 12.75 -23.84 -4.01
C THR A 221 13.05 -22.81 -2.93
N SER A 222 13.15 -23.24 -1.67
CA SER A 222 13.32 -22.33 -0.54
C SER A 222 14.73 -21.76 -0.40
N GLU A 223 14.79 -20.51 0.05
CA GLU A 223 16.04 -19.80 0.32
C GLU A 223 16.13 -19.40 1.80
N PRO A 224 17.32 -19.30 2.40
CA PRO A 224 17.46 -18.77 3.74
C PRO A 224 17.01 -17.29 3.79
N PHE A 225 16.19 -16.93 4.79
CA PHE A 225 15.83 -15.53 5.00
C PHE A 225 17.05 -14.75 5.51
N THR A 226 17.72 -14.02 4.63
CA THR A 226 18.81 -13.12 5.01
C THR A 226 18.28 -11.68 5.07
N SER A 227 18.68 -10.93 6.11
CA SER A 227 18.27 -9.52 6.30
C SER A 227 18.68 -8.61 5.14
N ALA A 228 19.60 -9.05 4.26
CA ALA A 228 20.05 -8.30 3.09
C ALA A 228 18.96 -8.10 2.03
N SER A 229 17.87 -8.89 2.06
CA SER A 229 16.78 -8.79 1.07
C SER A 229 15.66 -7.81 1.47
N SER A 230 15.89 -6.94 2.46
CA SER A 230 14.84 -6.08 3.03
C SER A 230 14.80 -4.68 2.46
#